data_AF-A0A5E5SLQ2-F1
#
_entry.id   AF-A0A5E5SLQ2-F1
#
_cell.length_a   1.000
_cell.length_b   1.000
_cell.length_c   1.000
_cell.angle_alpha   90.00
_cell.angle_beta   90.00
_cell.angle_gamma   90.00
#
_symmetry.space_group_name_H-M   'P 1'
#
loop_
_entity.id
_entity.type
_entity.pdbx_description
1 polymer ?
#
loop_
_entity_poly.entity_id
_entity_poly.type
_entity_poly.pdbx_seq_one_letter_code
_entity_poly.pdbx_strand_id
1 'polypeptide(L)'
;MLPFHEQTDFEFMPQISRYSDQQVEQLLSELTNVLESHKAPVDLSLMVLGNMVTNLINSSVAPAQRQAIARSFAQALQSSINDDPAH
;
A
#
# COMPACT_ATOMS: atom_id res chain seq x y z
N MET A 1 -16.01 -48.72 -18.20
CA MET A 1 -14.68 -48.15 -18.49
C MET A 1 -14.82 -47.11 -19.57
N LEU A 2 -14.60 -45.85 -19.23
CA LEU A 2 -14.17 -44.68 -20.03
C LEU A 2 -14.14 -43.48 -19.05
N PRO A 3 -13.31 -42.45 -19.26
CA PRO A 3 -12.07 -42.28 -18.51
C PRO A 3 -12.08 -41.12 -17.49
N PHE A 4 -11.15 -41.23 -16.55
CA PHE A 4 -10.64 -40.17 -15.69
C PHE A 4 -10.26 -38.93 -16.53
N HIS A 5 -10.84 -37.77 -16.22
CA HIS A 5 -10.26 -36.47 -16.52
C HIS A 5 -10.35 -35.65 -15.22
N GLU A 6 -9.28 -35.70 -14.43
CA GLU A 6 -8.96 -34.66 -13.46
C GLU A 6 -8.76 -33.36 -14.26
N GLN A 7 -9.78 -32.50 -14.26
CA GLN A 7 -9.62 -31.12 -14.72
C GLN A 7 -9.73 -30.19 -13.52
N THR A 8 -8.55 -29.69 -13.17
CA THR A 8 -8.31 -28.32 -12.68
C THR A 8 -8.96 -27.95 -11.37
N ASP A 9 -8.42 -28.51 -10.31
CA ASP A 9 -8.30 -27.78 -9.06
C ASP A 9 -7.09 -26.82 -9.19
N PHE A 10 -7.27 -25.72 -9.94
CA PHE A 10 -6.43 -24.52 -9.80
C PHE A 10 -6.88 -23.82 -8.52
N GLU A 11 -6.78 -24.51 -7.38
CA GLU A 11 -7.03 -23.90 -6.08
C GLU A 11 -6.04 -22.77 -5.86
N PHE A 12 -6.60 -21.59 -5.60
CA PHE A 12 -6.02 -20.53 -4.80
C PHE A 12 -4.50 -20.46 -4.87
N MET A 13 -3.97 -19.82 -5.92
CA MET A 13 -2.77 -19.04 -5.65
C MET A 13 -3.22 -17.97 -4.66
N PRO A 14 -2.81 -18.00 -3.36
CA PRO A 14 -2.94 -16.82 -2.54
C PRO A 14 -2.33 -15.69 -3.37
N GLN A 15 -2.98 -14.52 -3.38
CA GLN A 15 -2.31 -13.32 -3.85
C GLN A 15 -1.06 -13.23 -2.99
N ILE A 16 0.07 -13.75 -3.49
CA ILE A 16 1.33 -13.74 -2.77
C ILE A 16 1.58 -12.25 -2.64
N SER A 17 1.36 -11.71 -1.44
CA SER A 17 1.82 -10.38 -1.09
C SER A 17 3.26 -10.35 -1.57
N ARG A 18 3.54 -9.54 -2.61
CA ARG A 18 4.86 -9.52 -3.28
C ARG A 18 5.98 -9.11 -2.31
N TYR A 19 5.60 -8.70 -1.11
CA TYR A 19 6.40 -8.33 0.03
C TYR A 19 5.93 -9.17 1.22
N SER A 20 6.85 -9.63 2.07
CA SER A 20 6.46 -10.27 3.32
C SER A 20 5.82 -9.24 4.25
N ASP A 21 4.80 -9.66 5.02
CA ASP A 21 4.17 -8.77 6.01
C ASP A 21 5.22 -8.18 6.96
N GLN A 22 6.20 -8.99 7.36
CA GLN A 22 7.34 -8.56 8.18
C GLN A 22 8.15 -7.42 7.54
N GLN A 23 8.41 -7.46 6.23
CA GLN A 23 9.14 -6.40 5.55
C GLN A 23 8.33 -5.09 5.54
N VAL A 24 7.02 -5.18 5.35
CA VAL A 24 6.12 -4.02 5.37
C VAL A 24 6.05 -3.42 6.77
N GLU A 25 5.85 -4.24 7.79
CA GLU A 25 5.80 -3.83 9.20
C GLU A 25 7.10 -3.18 9.65
N GLN A 26 8.25 -3.73 9.26
CA GLN A 26 9.55 -3.14 9.59
C GLN A 26 9.70 -1.74 9.00
N LEU A 27 9.36 -1.56 7.71
CA LEU A 27 9.44 -0.25 7.06
C LEU A 27 8.48 0.75 7.71
N LEU A 28 7.27 0.33 8.06
CA LEU A 28 6.30 1.19 8.75
C LEU A 28 6.80 1.62 10.13
N SER A 29 7.38 0.69 10.89
CA SER A 29 7.97 0.97 12.20
C SER A 29 9.12 1.98 12.10
N GLU A 30 10.06 1.77 11.18
CA GLU A 30 11.18 2.68 10.96
C GLU A 30 10.72 4.09 10.59
N LEU A 31 9.74 4.22 9.68
CA LEU A 31 9.18 5.51 9.28
C LEU A 31 8.44 6.20 10.45
N THR A 32 7.70 5.44 11.25
CA THR A 32 7.01 5.96 12.44
C THR A 32 8.00 6.49 13.46
N ASN A 33 9.05 5.72 13.75
CA ASN A 33 10.12 6.12 14.68
C ASN A 33 10.83 7.41 14.24
N VAL A 34 11.03 7.62 12.93
CA VAL A 34 11.59 8.88 12.41
C VAL A 34 10.68 10.06 12.72
N LEU A 35 9.38 9.94 12.47
CA LEU A 35 8.43 11.04 12.77
C LEU A 35 8.33 11.33 14.27
N GLU A 36 8.31 10.29 15.11
CA GLU A 36 8.24 10.40 16.57
C GLU A 36 9.51 11.00 17.18
N SER A 37 10.69 10.54 16.74
CA SER A 37 11.98 11.04 17.24
C SER A 37 12.18 12.53 16.95
N HIS A 38 11.65 13.00 15.81
CA HIS A 38 11.65 14.41 15.44
C HIS A 38 10.50 15.21 16.08
N LYS A 39 9.62 14.56 16.85
CA LYS A 39 8.41 15.15 17.44
C LYS A 39 7.59 15.94 16.41
N ALA A 40 7.51 15.40 15.20
CA ALA A 40 6.82 16.07 14.11
C ALA A 40 5.32 16.15 14.45
N PRO A 41 4.71 17.36 14.47
CA PRO A 41 3.27 17.45 14.64
C PRO A 41 2.54 16.82 13.45
N VAL A 42 1.25 16.56 13.61
CA VAL A 42 0.43 15.86 12.60
C VAL A 42 0.47 16.57 11.24
N ASP A 43 0.37 17.89 11.23
CA ASP A 43 0.41 18.69 9.99
C ASP A 43 1.76 18.54 9.25
N LEU A 44 2.88 18.60 9.98
CA LEU A 44 4.22 18.41 9.40
C LEU A 44 4.41 16.99 8.88
N SER A 45 3.96 16.00 9.65
CA SER A 45 4.04 14.58 9.28
C SER A 45 3.28 14.30 7.99
N LEU A 46 2.03 14.77 7.90
CA LEU A 46 1.20 14.64 6.69
C LEU A 46 1.83 15.38 5.49
N MET A 47 2.39 16.57 5.70
CA MET A 47 3.07 17.32 4.64
C MET A 47 4.28 16.56 4.09
N VAL A 48 5.14 16.02 4.97
CA VAL A 48 6.35 15.30 4.55
C VAL A 48 5.99 13.99 3.85
N LEU A 49 5.04 13.22 4.38
CA LEU A 49 4.56 11.98 3.76
C LEU A 49 3.94 12.25 2.37
N GLY A 50 3.13 13.30 2.25
CA GLY A 50 2.56 13.71 0.95
C GLY A 50 3.63 14.10 -0.07
N ASN A 51 4.68 14.83 0.36
CA ASN A 51 5.82 15.15 -0.50
C ASN A 51 6.60 13.90 -0.92
N MET A 52 6.78 12.93 -0.02
CA MET A 52 7.46 11.68 -0.33
C MET A 52 6.71 10.88 -1.40
N VAL A 53 5.39 10.72 -1.26
CA VAL A 53 4.54 10.06 -2.27
C VAL A 53 4.61 10.80 -3.59
N THR A 54 4.52 12.13 -3.57
CA THR A 54 4.61 12.97 -4.79
C THR A 54 5.95 12.80 -5.50
N ASN A 55 7.05 12.78 -4.75
CA ASN A 55 8.40 12.58 -5.29
C ASN A 55 8.56 11.19 -5.90
N LEU A 56 8.02 10.15 -5.25
CA LEU A 56 8.04 8.78 -5.76
C LEU A 56 7.29 8.66 -7.09
N ILE A 57 6.09 9.23 -7.19
CA ILE A 57 5.30 9.22 -8.43
C ILE A 57 6.01 10.02 -9.53
N ASN A 58 6.60 11.17 -9.22
CA ASN A 58 7.28 11.97 -10.24
C ASN A 58 8.59 11.34 -10.73
N SER A 59 9.30 10.60 -9.88
CA SER A 59 10.63 10.06 -10.20
C SER A 59 10.57 8.64 -10.75
N SER A 60 9.67 7.80 -10.24
CA SER A 60 9.67 6.36 -10.49
C SER A 60 8.52 5.89 -11.38
N VAL A 61 7.60 6.79 -11.77
CA VAL A 61 6.44 6.45 -12.61
C VAL A 61 6.49 7.23 -13.92
N ALA A 62 6.21 6.53 -15.02
CA ALA A 62 6.11 7.12 -16.35
C ALA A 62 5.08 8.27 -16.39
N PRO A 63 5.36 9.41 -17.05
CA PRO A 63 4.49 10.59 -17.01
C PRO A 63 3.01 10.31 -17.30
N ALA A 64 2.73 9.44 -18.27
CA ALA A 64 1.38 9.06 -18.66
C ALA A 64 0.57 8.33 -17.57
N GLN A 65 1.25 7.68 -16.61
CA GLN A 65 0.60 6.87 -15.57
C GLN A 65 0.49 7.59 -14.22
N ARG A 66 1.21 8.69 -14.03
CA ARG A 66 1.29 9.41 -12.74
C ARG A 66 -0.09 9.81 -12.19
N GLN A 67 -0.93 10.38 -13.04
CA GLN A 67 -2.30 10.78 -12.69
C GLN A 67 -3.15 9.58 -12.25
N ALA A 68 -3.06 8.47 -12.97
CA ALA A 68 -3.83 7.26 -12.63
C ALA A 68 -3.38 6.67 -11.29
N ILE A 69 -2.06 6.56 -11.07
CA ILE A 69 -1.49 6.03 -9.83
C ILE A 69 -1.82 6.94 -8.63
N ALA A 70 -1.69 8.27 -8.79
CA ALA A 70 -2.06 9.20 -7.74
C ALA A 70 -3.54 9.09 -7.34
N ARG A 71 -4.44 8.91 -8.32
CA ARG A 71 -5.87 8.71 -8.05
C ARG A 71 -6.14 7.40 -7.32
N SER A 72 -5.57 6.28 -7.77
CA SER A 72 -5.71 5.00 -7.07
C SER A 72 -5.16 5.05 -5.65
N PHE A 73 -4.01 5.70 -5.43
CA PHE A 73 -3.46 5.89 -4.09
C PHE A 73 -4.41 6.68 -3.20
N ALA A 74 -4.95 7.80 -3.69
CA ALA A 74 -5.89 8.61 -2.93
C ALA A 74 -7.20 7.87 -2.60
N GLN A 75 -7.70 7.06 -3.54
CA GLN A 75 -8.88 6.22 -3.32
C GLN A 75 -8.61 5.14 -2.26
N ALA A 76 -7.48 4.44 -2.35
CA ALA A 76 -7.08 3.45 -1.36
C ALA A 76 -6.95 4.06 0.03
N LEU A 77 -6.32 5.23 0.14
CA LEU A 77 -6.22 5.97 1.40
C LEU A 77 -7.60 6.31 1.99
N GLN A 78 -8.53 6.79 1.15
CA GLN A 78 -9.90 7.08 1.59
C GLN A 78 -10.62 5.80 2.05
N SER A 79 -10.44 4.68 1.36
CA SER A 79 -11.04 3.39 1.75
C SER A 79 -10.43 2.79 3.02
N SER A 80 -9.18 3.12 3.34
CA SER A 80 -8.52 2.69 4.58
C SER A 80 -8.94 3.52 5.79
N ILE A 81 -9.44 4.73 5.58
CA ILE A 81 -9.97 5.59 6.63
C ILE A 81 -11.47 5.34 6.71
N ASN A 82 -11.88 4.36 7.51
CA ASN A 82 -13.28 4.13 7.81
C ASN A 82 -13.68 4.92 9.06
N ASP A 83 -14.76 5.69 8.95
CA ASP A 83 -15.59 6.09 10.09
C ASP A 83 -16.39 4.86 10.54
N ASP A 84 -15.76 3.90 11.21
CA ASP A 84 -16.53 2.91 11.98
C ASP A 84 -16.61 3.38 13.43
N PRO A 85 -17.72 4.03 13.86
CA PRO A 85 -17.95 4.36 15.26
C PRO A 85 -18.24 3.12 16.13
N ALA A 86 -18.08 1.91 15.58
CA ALA A 86 -18.36 0.68 16.29
C ALA A 86 -17.18 -0.29 16.23
N HIS A 87 -16.00 0.09 16.72
CA HIS A 87 -15.04 -0.76 17.47
C HIS A 87 -14.28 0.09 18.50
#